data_AF-A0A2E1I0Y9-F1
#
_entry.id   AF-A0A2E1I0Y9-F1
#
_cell.length_a   1.000
_cell.length_b   1.000
_cell.length_c   1.000
_cell.angle_alpha   90.00
_cell.angle_beta   90.00
_cell.angle_gamma   90.00
#
_symmetry.space_group_name_H-M   'P 1'
#
loop_
_entity.id
_entity.type
_entity.pdbx_description
1 polymer ?
#
loop_
_entity_poly.entity_id
_entity_poly.type
_entity_poly.pdbx_seq_one_letter_code
_entity_poly.pdbx_strand_id
1 'polypeptide(L)'
;MQLSKDIENIKNFTITKTSKGDVVGKSNRQNDYLEILRKKKIIFAIGPAGTGKTFLAVAAAVSQLIENKFDRIILSRPAVEAGEKLGFLPGDLKEKVDPYLRPLYDSLYDLMPSEIAIRKIQSGEIEIAPLAFMRGRTLNNSFVILDEAQNATYNQIKMFLTRCGKNSRMIVTGDPSQTDLAKKGDSGLIKSIRILERIDDIEVINFNAKDIVRDNMVTKIIEAYDAYDEYAKDLLDNSS
;
A
#
# COMPACT_ATOMS: atom_id res chain seq x y z
N MET A 1 -8.04 7.59 32.70
CA MET A 1 -6.60 7.67 33.05
C MET A 1 -5.95 6.30 32.85
N GLN A 2 -6.00 5.77 31.61
CA GLN A 2 -5.59 4.40 31.28
C GLN A 2 -5.04 4.31 29.84
N LEU A 3 -4.61 5.45 29.28
CA LEU A 3 -3.99 5.58 27.96
C LEU A 3 -2.46 5.71 28.05
N SER A 4 -1.90 5.74 29.26
CA SER A 4 -0.48 6.05 29.50
C SER A 4 0.40 4.85 29.83
N LYS A 5 -0.15 3.63 30.00
CA LYS A 5 0.63 2.46 30.44
C LYS A 5 1.08 1.51 29.32
N ASP A 6 0.51 1.61 28.12
CA ASP A 6 0.91 0.76 26.99
C ASP A 6 2.05 1.35 26.14
N ILE A 7 2.52 2.56 26.47
CA ILE A 7 3.61 3.25 25.76
C ILE A 7 5.00 2.82 26.29
N GLU A 8 5.07 2.23 27.49
CA GLU A 8 6.34 1.97 28.19
C GLU A 8 7.13 0.73 27.72
N ASN A 9 6.62 -0.07 26.77
CA ASN A 9 7.33 -1.28 26.29
C ASN A 9 7.70 -1.29 24.80
N ILE A 10 7.63 -0.15 24.11
CA ILE A 10 7.96 -0.07 22.68
C ILE A 10 9.43 0.35 22.52
N LYS A 11 10.27 -0.62 22.14
CA LYS A 11 11.65 -0.38 21.68
C LYS A 11 11.63 0.69 20.57
N ASN A 12 12.45 1.73 20.72
CA ASN A 12 12.81 2.78 19.74
C ASN A 12 11.86 2.88 18.52
N PHE A 13 10.86 3.77 18.58
CA PHE A 13 10.00 4.06 17.42
C PHE A 13 10.85 4.46 16.21
N THR A 14 10.58 3.84 15.05
CA THR A 14 11.21 4.24 13.79
C THR A 14 10.54 5.52 13.30
N ILE A 15 11.23 6.65 13.48
CA ILE A 15 10.77 7.97 13.02
C ILE A 15 11.07 8.11 11.52
N THR A 16 10.00 8.21 10.72
CA THR A 16 10.08 8.45 9.28
C THR A 16 9.81 9.91 9.00
N LYS A 17 10.88 10.65 8.70
CA LYS A 17 10.81 12.09 8.49
C LYS A 17 10.16 12.41 7.15
N THR A 18 9.16 13.29 7.15
CA THR A 18 8.52 13.80 5.94
C THR A 18 8.47 15.32 5.97
N SER A 19 8.12 15.94 4.84
CA SER A 19 8.06 17.41 4.75
C SER A 19 6.86 18.01 5.50
N LYS A 20 5.85 17.20 5.86
CA LYS A 20 4.68 17.64 6.66
C LYS A 20 4.71 17.18 8.12
N GLY A 21 5.73 16.43 8.53
CA GLY A 21 5.88 15.95 9.90
C GLY A 21 6.46 14.54 9.99
N ASP A 22 6.73 14.10 11.20
CA ASP A 22 7.27 12.77 11.45
C ASP A 22 6.15 11.71 11.44
N VAL A 23 6.38 10.61 10.73
CA VAL A 23 5.51 9.44 10.70
C VAL A 23 6.11 8.34 11.56
N VAL A 24 5.33 7.83 12.51
CA VAL A 24 5.70 6.71 13.38
C VAL A 24 4.67 5.60 13.27
N GLY A 25 5.09 4.36 13.48
CA GLY A 25 4.18 3.22 13.55
C GLY A 25 3.34 3.30 14.82
N LYS A 26 2.03 3.08 14.66
CA LYS A 26 1.04 3.11 15.76
C LYS A 26 0.77 1.72 16.35
N SER A 27 1.36 0.67 15.77
CA SER A 27 1.43 -0.69 16.34
C SER A 27 2.87 -1.21 16.23
N ASN A 28 3.21 -2.25 17.00
CA ASN A 28 4.51 -2.92 16.89
C ASN A 28 4.77 -3.39 15.45
N ARG A 29 3.77 -3.96 14.77
CA ARG A 29 3.91 -4.42 13.39
C ARG A 29 4.14 -3.27 12.41
N GLN A 30 3.49 -2.13 12.61
CA GLN A 30 3.73 -0.93 11.80
C GLN A 30 5.16 -0.40 12.00
N ASN A 31 5.69 -0.46 13.23
CA ASN A 31 7.09 -0.08 13.49
C ASN A 31 8.07 -1.07 12.85
N ASP A 32 7.84 -2.38 12.99
CA ASP A 32 8.63 -3.42 12.30
C ASP A 32 8.65 -3.17 10.79
N TYR A 33 7.50 -2.80 10.22
CA TYR A 33 7.38 -2.52 8.80
C TYR A 33 8.22 -1.31 8.38
N LEU A 34 8.18 -0.20 9.13
CA LEU A 34 9.01 0.98 8.87
C LEU A 34 10.52 0.66 8.94
N GLU A 35 10.94 -0.26 9.81
CA GLU A 35 12.32 -0.74 9.84
C GLU A 35 12.67 -1.56 8.59
N ILE A 36 11.80 -2.51 8.23
CA ILE A 36 11.97 -3.37 7.07
C ILE A 36 12.09 -2.52 5.79
N LEU A 37 11.25 -1.50 5.64
CA LEU A 37 11.22 -0.54 4.53
C LEU A 37 12.55 0.21 4.31
N ARG A 38 13.45 0.23 5.30
CA ARG A 38 14.78 0.85 5.19
C ARG A 38 15.90 -0.14 4.82
N LYS A 39 15.68 -1.44 5.07
CA LYS A 39 16.73 -2.47 5.05
C LYS A 39 16.58 -3.41 3.85
N LYS A 40 15.36 -3.86 3.55
CA LYS A 40 15.11 -4.96 2.60
C LYS A 40 14.92 -4.46 1.17
N LYS A 41 15.26 -5.28 0.18
CA LYS A 41 15.23 -4.89 -1.23
C LYS A 41 13.84 -5.04 -1.84
N ILE A 42 13.19 -6.15 -1.57
CA ILE A 42 11.80 -6.41 -2.00
C ILE A 42 10.98 -6.74 -0.76
N ILE A 43 9.81 -6.13 -0.62
CA ILE A 43 8.96 -6.32 0.55
C ILE A 43 7.53 -6.56 0.09
N PHE A 44 6.92 -7.62 0.58
CA PHE A 44 5.48 -7.84 0.50
C PHE A 44 4.85 -7.46 1.84
N ALA A 45 3.95 -6.49 1.81
CA ALA A 45 3.17 -6.09 2.98
C ALA A 45 1.71 -6.39 2.74
N ILE A 46 1.22 -7.45 3.39
CA ILE A 46 -0.14 -7.94 3.19
C ILE A 46 -0.98 -7.85 4.46
N GLY A 47 -2.27 -7.59 4.29
CA GLY A 47 -3.23 -7.60 5.38
C GLY A 47 -4.36 -6.60 5.20
N PRO A 48 -5.25 -6.48 6.19
CA PRO A 48 -6.50 -5.73 6.08
C PRO A 48 -6.35 -4.26 5.69
N ALA A 49 -7.40 -3.68 5.10
CA ALA A 49 -7.52 -2.23 4.91
C ALA A 49 -7.50 -1.49 6.26
N GLY A 50 -6.81 -0.34 6.32
CA GLY A 50 -6.65 0.46 7.55
C GLY A 50 -5.47 0.08 8.44
N THR A 51 -4.66 -0.90 8.04
CA THR A 51 -3.41 -1.28 8.74
C THR A 51 -2.21 -0.37 8.42
N GLY A 52 -2.38 0.59 7.50
CA GLY A 52 -1.34 1.56 7.13
C GLY A 52 -0.29 1.06 6.12
N LYS A 53 -0.41 -0.18 5.60
CA LYS A 53 0.56 -0.80 4.69
C LYS A 53 1.01 0.08 3.50
N THR A 54 0.08 0.77 2.84
CA THR A 54 0.38 1.64 1.71
C THR A 54 0.93 2.99 2.18
N PHE A 55 0.24 3.63 3.12
CA PHE A 55 0.63 4.94 3.66
C PHE A 55 2.06 4.93 4.23
N LEU A 56 2.40 3.93 5.04
CA LEU A 56 3.73 3.80 5.63
C LEU A 56 4.82 3.52 4.58
N ALA A 57 4.51 2.80 3.50
CA ALA A 57 5.43 2.63 2.38
C ALA A 57 5.69 3.95 1.65
N VAL A 58 4.64 4.74 1.36
CA VAL A 58 4.78 6.06 0.74
C VAL A 58 5.58 7.00 1.65
N ALA A 59 5.32 6.98 2.96
CA ALA A 59 6.09 7.75 3.94
C ALA A 59 7.58 7.40 3.91
N ALA A 60 7.90 6.10 3.89
CA ALA A 60 9.29 5.64 3.79
C ALA A 60 9.94 5.98 2.45
N ALA A 61 9.18 5.98 1.35
CA ALA A 61 9.66 6.40 0.04
C ALA A 61 10.00 7.90 0.02
N VAL A 62 9.08 8.75 0.52
CA VAL A 62 9.27 10.20 0.65
C VAL A 62 10.48 10.52 1.52
N SER A 63 10.59 9.88 2.68
CA SER A 63 11.73 10.06 3.59
C SER A 63 13.05 9.75 2.90
N GLN A 64 13.13 8.65 2.16
CA GLN A 64 14.37 8.22 1.49
C GLN A 64 14.68 8.99 0.20
N LEU A 65 13.69 9.62 -0.41
CA LEU A 65 13.90 10.62 -1.46
C LEU A 65 14.51 11.91 -0.88
N ILE A 66 14.00 12.39 0.26
CA ILE A 66 14.56 13.57 0.95
C ILE A 66 16.00 13.32 1.42
N GLU A 67 16.30 12.10 1.85
CA GLU A 67 17.66 11.66 2.23
C GLU A 67 18.59 11.42 1.03
N ASN A 68 18.14 11.63 -0.21
CA ASN A 68 18.87 11.34 -1.45
C ASN A 68 19.37 9.88 -1.56
N LYS A 69 18.68 8.93 -0.91
CA LYS A 69 19.00 7.49 -1.05
C LYS A 69 18.52 6.92 -2.38
N PHE A 70 17.42 7.47 -2.88
CA PHE A 70 16.86 7.16 -4.20
C PHE A 70 16.61 8.47 -4.94
N ASP A 71 16.78 8.43 -6.26
CA ASP A 71 16.58 9.59 -7.13
C ASP A 71 15.10 9.76 -7.49
N ARG A 72 14.32 8.67 -7.41
CA ARG A 72 12.93 8.62 -7.86
C ARG A 72 12.02 7.76 -6.98
N ILE A 73 10.77 8.17 -6.87
CA ILE A 73 9.66 7.36 -6.35
C ILE A 73 8.75 6.99 -7.51
N ILE A 74 8.33 5.73 -7.59
CA ILE A 74 7.33 5.27 -8.57
C ILE A 74 6.20 4.59 -7.80
N LEU A 75 5.02 5.19 -7.84
CA LEU A 75 3.79 4.65 -7.24
C LEU A 75 2.93 4.07 -8.37
N SER A 76 2.54 2.81 -8.21
CA SER A 76 1.78 2.11 -9.23
C SER A 76 0.65 1.30 -8.64
N ARG A 77 -0.42 1.16 -9.41
CA ARG A 77 -1.60 0.36 -9.05
C ARG A 77 -2.07 -0.43 -10.29
N PRO A 78 -2.54 -1.67 -10.15
CA PRO A 78 -3.19 -2.38 -11.25
C PRO A 78 -4.47 -1.64 -11.65
N ALA A 79 -4.70 -1.49 -12.95
CA ALA A 79 -6.01 -1.09 -13.44
C ALA A 79 -6.96 -2.28 -13.28
N VAL A 80 -8.05 -2.08 -12.53
CA VAL A 80 -9.11 -3.07 -12.32
C VAL A 80 -10.40 -2.46 -12.82
N GLU A 81 -11.12 -3.19 -13.66
CA GLU A 81 -12.46 -2.81 -14.10
C GLU A 81 -13.46 -3.10 -12.97
N ALA A 82 -13.40 -2.30 -11.90
CA ALA A 82 -14.35 -2.39 -10.81
C ALA A 82 -15.68 -1.76 -11.24
N GLY A 83 -16.59 -2.57 -11.79
CA GLY A 83 -18.00 -2.22 -12.02
C GLY A 83 -18.30 -1.47 -13.32
N GLU A 84 -17.48 -0.50 -13.72
CA GLU A 84 -17.58 0.19 -15.03
C GLU A 84 -16.39 -0.22 -15.90
N LYS A 85 -16.62 -0.67 -17.14
CA LYS A 85 -15.49 -0.96 -18.04
C LYS A 85 -14.71 0.33 -18.26
N LEU A 86 -13.38 0.24 -18.22
CA LEU A 86 -12.49 1.39 -18.42
C LEU A 86 -12.80 2.15 -19.73
N GLY A 87 -13.44 1.49 -20.70
CA GLY A 87 -13.93 2.08 -21.94
C GLY A 87 -15.06 3.12 -21.79
N PHE A 88 -15.84 3.12 -20.71
CA PHE A 88 -17.04 3.96 -20.53
C PHE A 88 -16.80 5.31 -19.86
N LEU A 89 -15.68 5.51 -19.16
CA LEU A 89 -15.33 6.82 -18.61
C LEU A 89 -15.05 7.79 -19.78
N PRO A 90 -15.68 8.97 -19.87
CA PRO A 90 -15.36 9.98 -20.87
C PRO A 90 -13.95 10.54 -20.62
N GLY A 91 -13.28 11.03 -21.67
CA GLY A 91 -11.95 11.65 -21.55
C GLY A 91 -10.81 10.84 -22.17
N ASP A 92 -9.60 11.39 -22.08
CA ASP A 92 -8.37 10.72 -22.55
C ASP A 92 -7.97 9.55 -21.63
N LEU A 93 -7.04 8.69 -22.07
CA LEU A 93 -6.64 7.52 -21.29
C LEU A 93 -6.14 7.87 -19.87
N LYS A 94 -5.57 9.08 -19.70
CA LYS A 94 -5.05 9.56 -18.42
C LYS A 94 -6.20 9.94 -17.49
N GLU A 95 -7.21 10.66 -17.99
CA GLU A 95 -8.42 11.03 -17.26
C GLU A 95 -9.22 9.80 -16.79
N LYS A 96 -9.20 8.70 -17.55
CA LYS A 96 -9.89 7.46 -17.17
C LYS A 96 -9.19 6.65 -16.08
N VAL A 97 -7.85 6.73 -15.98
CA VAL A 97 -7.08 5.99 -14.97
C VAL A 97 -6.85 6.77 -13.68
N ASP A 98 -6.98 8.11 -13.74
CA ASP A 98 -6.73 9.00 -12.61
C ASP A 98 -7.56 8.69 -11.35
N PRO A 99 -8.86 8.31 -11.45
CA PRO A 99 -9.66 7.96 -10.27
C PRO A 99 -9.06 6.81 -9.44
N TYR A 100 -8.48 5.80 -10.09
CA TYR A 100 -7.87 4.65 -9.41
C TYR A 100 -6.53 5.00 -8.73
N LEU A 101 -5.83 5.98 -9.29
CA LEU A 101 -4.56 6.46 -8.77
C LEU A 101 -4.75 7.51 -7.68
N ARG A 102 -5.95 8.08 -7.53
CA ARG A 102 -6.26 9.16 -6.58
C ARG A 102 -5.79 8.88 -5.15
N PRO A 103 -6.00 7.68 -4.56
CA PRO A 103 -5.51 7.40 -3.21
C PRO A 103 -3.98 7.51 -3.04
N LEU A 104 -3.21 7.31 -4.11
CA LEU A 104 -1.76 7.47 -4.11
C LEU A 104 -1.37 8.96 -4.11
N TYR A 105 -2.11 9.80 -4.85
CA TYR A 105 -1.94 11.25 -4.78
C TYR A 105 -2.29 11.79 -3.39
N ASP A 106 -3.42 11.35 -2.83
CA ASP A 106 -3.86 11.80 -1.51
C ASP A 106 -2.82 11.43 -0.44
N SER A 107 -2.33 10.17 -0.45
CA SER A 107 -1.26 9.72 0.45
C SER A 107 0.00 10.58 0.31
N LEU A 108 0.37 10.96 -0.92
CA LEU A 108 1.54 11.81 -1.15
C LEU A 108 1.33 13.22 -0.58
N TYR A 109 0.16 13.81 -0.82
CA TYR A 109 -0.18 15.14 -0.31
C TYR A 109 -0.31 15.17 1.21
N ASP A 110 -0.61 14.06 1.88
CA ASP A 110 -0.55 13.99 3.34
C ASP A 110 0.89 14.06 3.89
N LEU A 111 1.88 13.63 3.10
CA LEU A 111 3.28 13.49 3.53
C LEU A 111 4.18 14.65 3.07
N MET A 112 3.73 15.46 2.11
CA MET A 112 4.48 16.60 1.61
C MET A 112 3.58 17.78 1.20
N PRO A 113 4.06 19.04 1.31
CA PRO A 113 3.35 20.20 0.78
C PRO A 113 2.97 20.00 -0.69
N SER A 114 1.74 20.36 -1.05
CA SER A 114 1.17 20.08 -2.36
C SER A 114 1.98 20.71 -3.48
N GLU A 115 2.51 21.93 -3.29
CA GLU A 115 3.36 22.60 -4.26
C GLU A 115 4.66 21.82 -4.52
N ILE A 116 5.26 21.26 -3.46
CA ILE A 116 6.47 20.44 -3.57
C ILE A 116 6.17 19.13 -4.29
N ALA A 117 5.09 18.46 -3.92
CA ALA A 117 4.65 17.21 -4.54
C ALA A 117 4.40 17.39 -6.04
N ILE A 118 3.64 18.43 -6.43
CA ILE A 118 3.35 18.76 -7.83
C ILE A 118 4.65 19.02 -8.60
N ARG A 119 5.57 19.83 -8.06
CA ARG A 119 6.86 20.10 -8.70
C ARG A 119 7.67 18.82 -8.91
N LYS A 120 7.74 17.95 -7.89
CA LYS A 120 8.44 16.66 -7.98
C LYS A 120 7.80 15.71 -9.00
N ILE A 121 6.48 15.71 -9.10
CA ILE A 121 5.75 14.97 -10.14
C ILE A 121 6.11 15.50 -11.54
N GLN A 122 6.06 16.82 -11.73
CA GLN A 122 6.39 17.45 -13.02
C GLN A 122 7.84 17.21 -13.45
N SER A 123 8.78 17.19 -12.50
CA SER A 123 10.20 16.90 -12.76
C SER A 123 10.51 15.42 -13.02
N GLY A 124 9.55 14.52 -12.73
CA GLY A 124 9.76 13.07 -12.84
C GLY A 124 10.51 12.43 -11.66
N GLU A 125 10.80 13.18 -10.59
CA GLU A 125 11.27 12.63 -9.31
C GLU A 125 10.21 11.73 -8.66
N ILE A 126 8.92 12.02 -8.87
CA ILE A 126 7.82 11.19 -8.41
C ILE A 126 6.94 10.84 -9.61
N GLU A 127 6.73 9.56 -9.86
CA GLU A 127 5.86 9.07 -10.92
C GLU A 127 4.69 8.31 -10.31
N ILE A 128 3.46 8.63 -10.75
CA ILE A 128 2.25 7.90 -10.37
C ILE A 128 1.64 7.38 -11.66
N ALA A 129 1.64 6.06 -11.85
CA ALA A 129 1.27 5.46 -13.13
C ALA A 129 0.66 4.05 -12.99
N PRO A 130 -0.24 3.63 -13.90
CA PRO A 130 -0.78 2.27 -13.90
C PRO A 130 0.30 1.20 -14.06
N LEU A 131 0.06 0.00 -13.53
CA LEU A 131 1.03 -1.12 -13.57
C LEU A 131 1.53 -1.45 -14.99
N ALA A 132 0.68 -1.28 -16.01
CA ALA A 132 1.04 -1.53 -17.40
C ALA A 132 2.25 -0.69 -17.88
N PHE A 133 2.46 0.51 -17.32
CA PHE A 133 3.55 1.42 -17.67
C PHE A 133 4.91 0.94 -17.16
N MET A 134 4.94 -0.09 -16.31
CA MET A 134 6.18 -0.69 -15.84
C MET A 134 6.83 -1.61 -16.88
N ARG A 135 6.08 -2.03 -17.91
CA ARG A 135 6.55 -2.98 -18.92
C ARG A 135 7.77 -2.44 -19.67
N GLY A 136 8.78 -3.29 -19.88
CA GLY A 136 9.98 -2.95 -20.65
C GLY A 136 10.97 -2.03 -19.92
N ARG A 137 10.67 -1.60 -18.69
CA ARG A 137 11.55 -0.73 -17.91
C ARG A 137 12.60 -1.52 -17.12
N THR A 138 13.68 -0.84 -16.79
CA THR A 138 14.58 -1.21 -15.69
C THR A 138 14.64 -0.02 -14.75
N LEU A 139 14.21 -0.23 -13.50
CA LEU A 139 14.02 0.85 -12.53
C LEU A 139 15.25 0.91 -11.63
N ASN A 140 16.24 1.73 -11.99
CA ASN A 140 17.45 1.98 -11.22
C ASN A 140 17.27 3.21 -10.32
N ASN A 141 17.97 3.21 -9.17
CA ASN A 141 17.98 4.29 -8.17
C ASN A 141 16.57 4.74 -7.76
N SER A 142 15.65 3.79 -7.61
CA SER A 142 14.23 4.09 -7.41
C SER A 142 13.60 3.33 -6.27
N PHE A 143 12.72 4.02 -5.53
CA PHE A 143 11.79 3.41 -4.59
C PHE A 143 10.44 3.19 -5.27
N VAL A 144 10.06 1.94 -5.49
CA VAL A 144 8.91 1.55 -6.31
C VAL A 144 7.86 0.88 -5.43
N ILE A 145 6.59 1.30 -5.52
CA ILE A 145 5.48 0.72 -4.78
C ILE A 145 4.42 0.24 -5.78
N LEU A 146 4.05 -1.04 -5.69
CA LEU A 146 2.85 -1.58 -6.30
C LEU A 146 1.78 -1.71 -5.23
N ASP A 147 0.78 -0.85 -5.28
CA ASP A 147 -0.36 -0.87 -4.39
C ASP A 147 -1.49 -1.74 -4.91
N GLU A 148 -2.27 -2.30 -4.00
CA GLU A 148 -3.47 -3.11 -4.28
C GLU A 148 -3.15 -4.32 -5.19
N ALA A 149 -2.02 -4.95 -4.90
CA ALA A 149 -1.45 -6.03 -5.69
C ALA A 149 -2.31 -7.30 -5.71
N GLN A 150 -3.32 -7.43 -4.85
CA GLN A 150 -4.31 -8.50 -4.97
C GLN A 150 -5.11 -8.40 -6.28
N ASN A 151 -5.11 -7.23 -6.92
CA ASN A 151 -5.73 -6.98 -8.22
C ASN A 151 -4.75 -7.15 -9.39
N ALA A 152 -3.55 -7.68 -9.15
CA ALA A 152 -2.60 -8.05 -10.19
C ALA A 152 -2.58 -9.57 -10.41
N THR A 153 -2.53 -9.98 -11.67
CA THR A 153 -2.30 -11.38 -12.04
C THR A 153 -0.88 -11.83 -11.71
N TYR A 154 -0.67 -13.15 -11.66
CA TYR A 154 0.66 -13.73 -11.48
C TYR A 154 1.72 -13.17 -12.46
N ASN A 155 1.35 -13.05 -13.74
CA ASN A 155 2.26 -12.54 -14.77
C ASN A 155 2.58 -11.05 -14.57
N GLN A 156 1.64 -10.26 -14.09
CA GLN A 156 1.84 -8.84 -13.82
C GLN A 156 2.76 -8.62 -12.60
N ILE A 157 2.59 -9.38 -11.51
CA ILE A 157 3.49 -9.30 -10.36
C ILE A 157 4.90 -9.74 -10.74
N LYS A 158 5.04 -10.86 -11.48
CA LYS A 158 6.34 -11.29 -12.02
C LYS A 158 6.97 -10.21 -12.92
N MET A 159 6.18 -9.63 -13.82
CA MET A 159 6.63 -8.54 -14.69
C MET A 159 7.15 -7.35 -13.86
N PHE A 160 6.40 -6.92 -12.86
CA PHE A 160 6.76 -5.81 -11.96
C PHE A 160 8.07 -6.07 -11.23
N LEU A 161 8.19 -7.20 -10.53
CA LEU A 161 9.37 -7.53 -9.72
C LEU A 161 10.64 -7.66 -10.57
N THR A 162 10.52 -8.15 -11.80
CA THR A 162 11.64 -8.24 -12.74
C THR A 162 12.06 -6.88 -13.33
N ARG A 163 11.40 -5.77 -12.98
CA ARG A 163 11.87 -4.42 -13.31
C ARG A 163 12.88 -3.87 -12.30
N CYS A 164 13.12 -4.58 -11.18
CA CYS A 164 14.05 -4.16 -10.13
C CYS A 164 15.47 -3.94 -10.68
N GLY A 165 15.95 -2.70 -10.64
CA GLY A 165 17.28 -2.33 -11.08
C GLY A 165 18.32 -2.28 -9.95
N LYS A 166 19.47 -1.68 -10.27
CA LYS A 166 20.53 -1.36 -9.30
C LYS A 166 20.05 -0.27 -8.35
N ASN A 167 20.44 -0.40 -7.07
CA ASN A 167 20.09 0.52 -6.00
C ASN A 167 18.58 0.88 -5.98
N SER A 168 17.73 -0.14 -6.08
CA SER A 168 16.28 0.04 -6.08
C SER A 168 15.62 -0.81 -5.02
N ARG A 169 14.49 -0.32 -4.52
CA ARG A 169 13.63 -1.02 -3.57
C ARG A 169 12.23 -1.16 -4.15
N MET A 170 11.62 -2.33 -4.00
CA MET A 170 10.26 -2.58 -4.49
C MET A 170 9.36 -3.07 -3.36
N ILE A 171 8.24 -2.38 -3.18
CA ILE A 171 7.22 -2.73 -2.20
C ILE A 171 5.99 -3.20 -2.93
N VAL A 172 5.40 -4.29 -2.47
CA VAL A 172 4.13 -4.83 -2.96
C VAL A 172 3.15 -4.83 -1.80
N THR A 173 2.14 -3.97 -1.84
CA THR A 173 1.10 -3.89 -0.81
C THR A 173 -0.20 -4.50 -1.34
N GLY A 174 -0.95 -5.18 -0.47
CA GLY A 174 -2.25 -5.71 -0.87
C GLY A 174 -3.02 -6.41 0.24
N ASP A 175 -4.28 -6.68 0.00
CA ASP A 175 -5.14 -7.47 0.88
C ASP A 175 -5.63 -8.71 0.12
N PRO A 176 -5.09 -9.91 0.39
CA PRO A 176 -5.50 -11.13 -0.30
C PRO A 176 -7.01 -11.46 -0.18
N SER A 177 -7.70 -10.90 0.82
CA SER A 177 -9.14 -11.12 1.04
C SER A 177 -10.03 -10.20 0.19
N GLN A 178 -9.49 -9.09 -0.34
CA GLN A 178 -10.23 -8.03 -1.05
C GLN A 178 -9.84 -7.93 -2.53
N THR A 179 -9.94 -9.04 -3.26
CA THR A 179 -9.68 -9.04 -4.71
C THR A 179 -10.90 -8.61 -5.51
N ASP A 180 -10.70 -7.63 -6.40
CA ASP A 180 -11.68 -7.07 -7.32
C ASP A 180 -11.63 -7.74 -8.71
N LEU A 181 -10.81 -8.78 -8.87
CA LEU A 181 -10.72 -9.53 -10.11
C LEU A 181 -11.99 -10.37 -10.34
N ALA A 182 -12.46 -10.43 -11.59
CA ALA A 182 -13.64 -11.20 -11.99
C ALA A 182 -13.58 -12.67 -11.53
N LYS A 183 -12.38 -13.25 -11.50
CA LYS A 183 -12.10 -14.53 -10.84
C LYS A 183 -11.08 -14.31 -9.74
N LYS A 184 -11.50 -14.48 -8.50
CA LYS A 184 -10.62 -14.33 -7.32
C LYS A 184 -9.33 -15.18 -7.42
N GLY A 185 -9.41 -16.35 -8.05
CA GLY A 185 -8.26 -17.24 -8.28
C GLY A 185 -7.20 -16.71 -9.26
N ASP A 186 -7.49 -15.65 -10.01
CA ASP A 186 -6.54 -15.05 -10.96
C ASP A 186 -5.49 -14.16 -10.27
N SER A 187 -5.74 -13.77 -9.01
CA SER A 187 -4.81 -12.97 -8.22
C SER A 187 -3.46 -13.68 -8.08
N GLY A 188 -2.40 -12.98 -8.44
CA GLY A 188 -1.03 -13.48 -8.37
C GLY A 188 -0.38 -13.37 -7.01
N LEU A 189 -0.98 -12.63 -6.06
CA LEU A 189 -0.31 -12.15 -4.86
C LEU A 189 0.17 -13.29 -3.96
N ILE A 190 -0.73 -14.14 -3.48
CA ILE A 190 -0.39 -15.28 -2.62
C ILE A 190 0.56 -16.26 -3.30
N LYS A 191 0.32 -16.54 -4.59
CA LYS A 191 1.19 -17.43 -5.36
C LYS A 191 2.61 -16.88 -5.46
N SER A 192 2.76 -15.58 -5.66
CA SER A 192 4.08 -14.93 -5.76
C SER A 192 4.82 -14.96 -4.43
N ILE A 193 4.13 -14.67 -3.32
CA ILE A 193 4.69 -14.77 -1.97
C ILE A 193 5.24 -16.17 -1.70
N ARG A 194 4.44 -17.23 -1.93
CA ARG A 194 4.87 -18.63 -1.71
C ARG A 194 6.10 -19.03 -2.52
N ILE A 195 6.29 -18.45 -3.71
CA ILE A 195 7.45 -18.74 -4.57
C ILE A 195 8.69 -18.00 -4.07
N LEU A 196 8.52 -16.80 -3.51
CA LEU A 196 9.59 -15.82 -3.27
C LEU A 196 10.01 -15.72 -1.81
N GLU A 197 9.23 -16.22 -0.86
CA GLU A 197 9.47 -16.13 0.58
C GLU A 197 10.80 -16.77 1.05
N ARG A 198 11.42 -17.62 0.23
CA ARG A 198 12.70 -18.28 0.53
C ARG A 198 13.93 -17.52 0.04
N ILE A 199 13.74 -16.35 -0.58
CA ILE A 199 14.85 -15.52 -1.09
C ILE A 199 15.22 -14.50 0.00
N ASP A 200 16.47 -14.53 0.47
CA ASP A 200 16.93 -13.75 1.66
C ASP A 200 16.67 -12.23 1.60
N ASP A 201 16.73 -11.65 0.39
CA ASP A 201 16.51 -10.21 0.15
C ASP A 201 15.02 -9.81 0.04
N ILE A 202 14.12 -10.79 0.11
CA ILE A 202 12.67 -10.61 0.03
C ILE A 202 12.09 -10.81 1.43
N GLU A 203 11.40 -9.80 1.93
CA GLU A 203 10.72 -9.85 3.22
C GLU A 203 9.21 -9.89 3.03
N VAL A 204 8.50 -10.66 3.87
CA VAL A 204 7.04 -10.72 3.87
C VAL A 204 6.54 -10.34 5.25
N ILE A 205 5.82 -9.23 5.34
CA ILE A 205 5.17 -8.77 6.57
C ILE A 205 3.66 -8.93 6.47
N ASN A 206 3.08 -9.56 7.49
CA ASN A 206 1.66 -9.83 7.60
C ASN A 206 1.05 -8.93 8.69
N PHE A 207 0.20 -8.02 8.26
CA PHE A 207 -0.69 -7.26 9.12
C PHE A 207 -1.97 -8.05 9.41
N ASN A 208 -2.54 -7.83 10.58
CA ASN A 208 -3.82 -8.41 10.98
C ASN A 208 -4.76 -7.33 11.55
N ALA A 209 -5.95 -7.73 11.98
CA ALA A 209 -6.97 -6.81 12.50
C ALA A 209 -6.49 -5.96 13.69
N LYS A 210 -5.56 -6.46 14.52
CA LYS A 210 -5.00 -5.72 15.67
C LYS A 210 -4.08 -4.56 15.24
N ASP A 211 -3.64 -4.56 13.99
CA ASP A 211 -2.79 -3.50 13.43
C ASP A 211 -3.61 -2.39 12.74
N ILE A 212 -4.94 -2.51 12.71
CA ILE A 212 -5.83 -1.49 12.16
C ILE A 212 -5.84 -0.31 13.13
N VAL A 213 -5.50 0.87 12.60
CA VAL A 213 -5.55 2.10 13.38
C VAL A 213 -6.46 3.08 12.67
N ARG A 214 -7.64 3.26 13.26
CA ARG A 214 -8.71 4.14 12.76
C ARG A 214 -9.05 5.18 13.82
N ASP A 215 -9.70 6.24 13.36
CA ASP A 215 -10.32 7.20 14.26
C ASP A 215 -11.39 6.51 15.13
N ASN A 216 -11.50 6.94 16.39
CA ASN A 216 -12.42 6.35 17.36
C ASN A 216 -13.89 6.42 16.89
N MET A 217 -14.29 7.49 16.19
CA MET A 217 -15.63 7.62 15.65
C MET A 217 -15.88 6.60 14.53
N VAL A 218 -14.89 6.38 13.66
CA VAL A 218 -14.99 5.37 12.60
C VAL A 218 -15.11 3.97 13.20
N THR A 219 -14.34 3.65 14.24
CA THR A 219 -14.45 2.36 14.94
C THR A 219 -15.87 2.15 15.48
N LYS A 220 -16.44 3.14 16.18
CA LYS A 220 -17.81 3.08 16.72
C LYS A 220 -18.87 2.89 15.63
N ILE A 221 -18.70 3.54 14.47
CA ILE A 221 -19.62 3.37 13.34
C ILE A 221 -19.55 1.92 12.85
N ILE A 222 -18.35 1.36 12.67
CA ILE A 222 -18.19 -0.03 12.19
C ILE A 222 -18.79 -1.02 13.17
N GLU A 223 -18.52 -0.86 14.47
CA GLU A 223 -19.11 -1.70 15.52
C GLU A 223 -20.64 -1.67 15.50
N ALA A 224 -21.26 -0.51 15.22
CA ALA A 224 -22.70 -0.39 15.11
C ALA A 224 -23.28 -1.14 13.88
N TYR A 225 -22.58 -1.14 12.75
CA TYR A 225 -22.98 -1.91 11.56
C TYR A 225 -22.77 -3.42 11.78
N ASP A 226 -21.61 -3.82 12.33
CA ASP A 226 -21.30 -5.23 12.60
C ASP A 226 -22.32 -5.84 13.57
N ALA A 227 -22.71 -5.12 14.62
CA ALA A 227 -23.74 -5.57 15.57
C ALA A 227 -25.12 -5.74 14.92
N TYR A 228 -25.48 -4.87 13.96
CA TYR A 228 -26.73 -4.99 13.22
C TYR A 228 -26.71 -6.19 12.26
N ASP A 229 -25.60 -6.39 11.54
CA ASP A 229 -25.44 -7.51 10.61
C ASP A 229 -25.44 -8.87 11.32
N GLU A 230 -24.87 -8.94 12.53
CA GLU A 230 -24.94 -10.13 13.40
C GLU A 230 -26.38 -10.39 13.86
N TYR A 231 -27.07 -9.36 14.37
CA TYR A 231 -28.48 -9.45 14.73
C TYR A 231 -29.38 -9.88 13.56
N ALA A 232 -29.13 -9.36 12.35
CA ALA A 232 -29.89 -9.72 11.15
C ALA A 232 -29.66 -11.17 10.73
N LYS A 233 -28.45 -11.70 10.88
CA LYS A 233 -28.16 -13.13 10.64
C LYS A 233 -28.85 -14.04 11.65
N ASP A 234 -28.78 -13.70 12.93
CA ASP A 234 -29.44 -14.48 13.99
C ASP A 234 -30.96 -14.54 13.77
N LEU A 235 -31.58 -13.46 13.30
CA LEU A 235 -33.00 -13.47 12.92
C LEU A 235 -33.30 -14.45 11.78
N LEU A 236 -32.47 -14.51 10.76
CA LEU A 236 -32.65 -15.40 9.61
C LEU A 236 -32.42 -16.87 9.98
N ASP A 237 -31.42 -17.14 10.80
CA ASP A 237 -31.07 -18.50 11.24
C ASP A 237 -32.09 -19.06 12.25
N ASN A 238 -32.72 -18.21 13.09
CA ASN A 238 -33.80 -18.62 14.00
C ASN A 238 -35.19 -18.69 13.33
N SER A 239 -35.31 -18.27 12.06
CA SER A 239 -36.53 -18.38 11.25
C SER A 239 -36.54 -19.64 10.36
N SER A 240 -35.49 -20.45 10.41
CA SER A 240 -35.24 -21.65 9.60
C SER A 240 -35.38 -22.92 10.44
#